data_AF-A0A538MAE7-F1
#
_entry.id   AF-A0A538MAE7-F1
#
_cell.length_a   1.000
_cell.length_b   1.000
_cell.length_c   1.000
_cell.angle_alpha   90.00
_cell.angle_beta   90.00
_cell.angle_gamma   90.00
#
_symmetry.space_group_name_H-M   'P 1'
#
loop_
_entity.id
_entity.type
_entity.pdbx_description
1 polymer ?
#
loop_
_entity_poly.entity_id
_entity_poly.type
_entity_poly.pdbx_seq_one_letter_code
_entity_poly.pdbx_strand_id
1 'polypeptide(L)' 'MFVKFLGVVLAVLVAWAIAAHSSNGAGRPQLYTVKPYDTLWSIASSHYGGDPRAAIYRLEQRNRLAGDIVHPGEKLVLP' A
#
# COMPACT_ATOMS: atom_id res chain seq x y z
N MET A 1 -15.38 41.44 17.11
CA MET A 1 -14.07 40.95 16.60
C MET A 1 -13.81 39.48 16.95
N PHE A 2 -14.29 38.99 18.10
CA PHE A 2 -14.11 37.61 18.57
C PHE A 2 -14.74 36.52 17.67
N VAL A 3 -15.97 36.71 17.18
CA VAL A 3 -16.67 35.73 16.33
C VAL A 3 -15.96 35.49 14.99
N LYS A 4 -15.31 36.52 14.44
CA LYS A 4 -14.54 36.42 13.18
C LYS A 4 -13.27 35.59 13.38
N PHE A 5 -12.61 35.77 14.53
CA PHE A 5 -11.46 34.95 14.92
C PHE A 5 -11.83 33.48 15.10
N LEU A 6 -12.96 33.21 15.77
CA LEU A 6 -13.46 31.85 15.95
C LEU A 6 -13.77 31.18 14.61
N GLY A 7 -14.38 31.90 13.66
CA GLY A 7 -14.66 31.39 12.32
C GLY A 7 -13.40 31.05 11.52
N VAL A 8 -12.36 31.89 11.61
CA VAL A 8 -11.07 31.64 10.93
C VAL A 8 -10.36 30.42 11.54
N VAL A 9 -10.34 30.29 12.87
CA VAL A 9 -9.74 29.12 13.53
C VAL A 9 -10.46 27.83 13.12
N LEU A 10 -11.79 27.85 13.06
CA LEU A 10 -12.58 26.69 12.66
C LEU A 10 -12.34 26.31 11.19
N ALA A 11 -12.25 27.31 10.30
CA ALA A 11 -11.90 27.09 8.91
C ALA A 11 -10.49 26.50 8.73
N VAL A 12 -9.50 26.96 9.51
CA VAL A 12 -8.14 26.42 9.51
C VAL A 12 -8.13 24.97 9.99
N LEU A 13 -8.86 24.64 11.06
CA LEU A 13 -8.97 23.28 11.58
C LEU A 13 -9.62 22.32 10.56
N VAL A 14 -10.67 22.78 9.87
CA VAL A 14 -11.33 22.01 8.81
C VAL A 14 -10.39 21.81 7.62
N ALA A 15 -9.67 22.86 7.20
CA ALA A 15 -8.69 22.76 6.12
C ALA A 15 -7.56 21.78 6.46
N TRP A 16 -7.08 21.78 7.70
CA TRP A 16 -6.09 20.81 8.18
C TRP A 16 -6.62 19.38 8.22
N ALA A 17 -7.87 19.18 8.67
CA ALA A 17 -8.49 17.86 8.70
C ALA A 17 -8.66 17.25 7.30
N ILE A 18 -9.01 18.07 6.31
CA ILE A 18 -9.14 17.64 4.91
C ILE A 18 -7.76 17.35 4.30
N ALA A 19 -6.77 18.21 4.55
CA ALA A 19 -5.42 18.02 4.05
C ALA A 19 -4.73 16.78 4.66
N ALA A 20 -5.03 16.45 5.92
CA ALA A 20 -4.49 15.27 6.60
C ALA A 20 -5.21 13.95 6.22
N HIS A 21 -6.34 14.01 5.51
CA HIS A 21 -7.18 12.84 5.21
C HIS A 21 -6.71 12.01 4.01
N SER A 22 -5.61 12.38 3.34
CA SER A 22 -5.08 11.59 2.22
C SER A 22 -4.34 10.34 2.71
N SER A 23 -5.04 9.38 3.29
CA SER A 23 -4.52 8.03 3.48
C SER A 23 -4.51 7.32 2.11
N ASN A 24 -3.53 7.63 1.26
CA ASN A 24 -3.21 6.85 0.04
C ASN A 24 -2.61 5.47 0.38
N GLY A 25 -3.04 4.86 1.49
CA GLY A 25 -2.32 3.79 2.17
C GLY A 25 -2.58 2.39 1.61
N ALA A 26 -3.61 2.21 0.79
CA ALA A 26 -3.85 0.95 0.11
C ALA A 26 -4.25 1.24 -1.33
N GLY A 27 -3.32 1.02 -2.26
CA GLY A 27 -3.66 0.88 -3.66
C GLY A 27 -4.79 -0.14 -3.84
N ARG A 28 -5.51 -0.04 -4.97
CA ARG A 28 -6.47 -1.09 -5.30
C ARG A 28 -5.69 -2.39 -5.51
N PRO A 29 -6.10 -3.51 -4.89
CA PRO A 29 -5.39 -4.76 -5.06
C PRO A 29 -5.22 -5.10 -6.54
N GLN A 30 -3.98 -5.33 -6.97
CA GLN A 30 -3.68 -5.69 -8.35
C GLN A 30 -3.47 -7.20 -8.46
N LEU A 31 -4.10 -7.84 -9.44
CA LEU A 31 -3.82 -9.23 -9.79
C LEU A 31 -2.57 -9.29 -10.67
N TYR A 32 -1.56 -10.01 -10.22
CA TYR A 32 -0.32 -10.27 -10.93
C TYR A 32 -0.23 -11.75 -11.29
N THR A 33 0.20 -12.05 -12.51
CA THR A 33 0.52 -13.42 -12.93
C THR A 33 2.03 -13.57 -12.95
N VAL A 34 2.54 -14.49 -12.14
CA VAL A 34 3.97 -14.78 -12.01
C VAL A 34 4.53 -15.19 -13.36
N LYS A 35 5.61 -14.55 -13.79
CA LYS A 35 6.28 -14.82 -15.07
C LYS A 35 7.44 -15.79 -14.86
N PRO A 36 7.92 -16.46 -15.94
CA PRO A 36 9.19 -17.17 -15.89
C PRO A 36 10.31 -16.26 -15.36
N TYR A 37 11.13 -16.79 -14.46
CA TYR A 37 12.23 -16.09 -13.77
C TYR A 37 11.84 -15.08 -12.69
N ASP A 38 10.54 -14.91 -12.41
CA ASP A 38 10.14 -14.14 -11.23
C ASP A 38 10.49 -14.89 -9.94
N THR A 39 10.86 -14.12 -8.93
CA THR A 39 11.06 -14.58 -7.56
C THR A 39 10.20 -13.74 -6.63
N LEU A 40 9.90 -14.22 -5.42
CA LEU A 40 9.24 -13.38 -4.42
C LEU A 40 9.99 -12.08 -4.18
N TRP A 41 11.32 -12.12 -4.21
CA TRP A 41 12.17 -10.94 -4.07
C TRP A 41 11.97 -9.94 -5.21
N SER A 42 12.01 -10.38 -6.47
CA SER A 42 11.85 -9.47 -7.62
C SER A 42 10.45 -8.86 -7.63
N ILE A 43 9.41 -9.67 -7.40
CA ILE A 43 8.02 -9.20 -7.33
C ILE A 43 7.85 -8.20 -6.17
N ALA A 44 8.34 -8.54 -4.98
CA ALA A 44 8.24 -7.67 -3.81
C ALA A 44 8.96 -6.33 -4.04
N SER A 45 10.19 -6.38 -4.54
CA SER A 45 11.01 -5.17 -4.78
C SER A 45 10.44 -4.26 -5.86
N SER A 46 9.75 -4.82 -6.86
CA SER A 46 9.17 -4.05 -7.96
C SER A 46 7.78 -3.48 -7.65
N HIS A 47 6.99 -4.14 -6.81
CA HIS A 47 5.59 -3.79 -6.58
C HIS A 47 5.29 -3.20 -5.20
N TYR A 48 6.20 -3.37 -4.24
CA TYR A 48 6.07 -2.78 -2.91
C TYR A 48 7.13 -1.71 -2.71
N GLY A 49 6.73 -0.61 -2.06
CA GLY A 49 7.68 0.37 -1.55
C GLY A 49 8.30 -0.06 -0.22
N GLY A 50 9.53 0.40 0.03
CA GLY A 50 10.25 0.21 1.29
C GLY A 50 11.15 -1.02 1.31
N ASP A 51 11.28 -1.65 2.47
CA ASP A 51 12.12 -2.84 2.67
C ASP A 51 11.53 -4.08 1.95
N PRO A 52 12.28 -4.71 1.02
CA PRO A 52 11.85 -5.93 0.34
C PRO A 52 11.50 -7.08 1.27
N ARG A 53 12.15 -7.22 2.44
CA ARG A 53 11.85 -8.31 3.38
C ARG A 53 10.46 -8.15 3.98
N ALA A 54 10.11 -6.95 4.40
CA ALA A 54 8.77 -6.62 4.87
C ALA A 54 7.73 -6.73 3.76
N ALA A 55 8.11 -6.45 2.50
CA ALA A 55 7.25 -6.66 1.35
C ALA A 55 6.95 -8.14 1.08
N ILE A 56 7.96 -9.02 1.15
CA ILE A 56 7.78 -10.47 1.00
C ILE A 56 6.82 -11.01 2.06
N TYR A 57 7.02 -10.65 3.33
CA TYR A 57 6.11 -11.06 4.41
C TYR A 57 4.66 -10.64 4.15
N ARG A 58 4.44 -9.41 3.66
CA ARG A 58 3.10 -8.92 3.29
C ARG A 58 2.53 -9.67 2.09
N LEU A 59 3.37 -9.99 1.10
CA LEU A 59 3.00 -10.74 -0.09
C LEU A 59 2.56 -12.17 0.26
N GLU A 60 3.30 -12.85 1.12
CA GLU A 60 3.01 -14.19 1.63
C GLU A 60 1.70 -14.22 2.39
N GLN A 61 1.53 -13.32 3.38
CA GLN A 61 0.30 -13.25 4.17
C GLN A 61 -0.94 -13.01 3.32
N ARG A 62 -0.82 -12.11 2.34
CA ARG A 62 -1.92 -11.74 1.46
C ARG A 62 -2.35 -12.90 0.56
N ASN A 63 -1.40 -13.71 0.11
CA ASN A 63 -1.65 -14.81 -0.83
C ASN A 63 -1.70 -16.19 -0.17
N ARG A 64 -1.47 -16.27 1.15
CA ARG A 64 -1.38 -17.53 1.92
C ARG A 64 -0.35 -18.49 1.33
N LEU A 65 0.80 -17.95 0.93
CA LEU A 65 1.89 -18.76 0.41
C LEU A 65 2.48 -19.59 1.56
N ALA A 66 2.75 -20.88 1.28
CA ALA A 66 3.28 -21.81 2.28
C ALA A 66 4.81 -21.76 2.42
N GLY A 67 5.47 -20.82 1.73
CA GLY A 67 6.92 -20.63 1.76
C GLY A 67 7.41 -19.75 0.61
N ASP A 68 8.71 -19.83 0.34
CA ASP A 68 9.42 -18.86 -0.51
C ASP A 68 9.30 -19.11 -2.03
N ILE A 69 8.56 -20.17 -2.43
CA ILE A 69 8.51 -20.63 -3.82
C ILE A 69 7.23 -20.15 -4.49
N VAL A 70 7.39 -19.50 -5.63
CA VAL A 70 6.31 -19.13 -6.56
C VAL A 70 6.53 -19.79 -7.91
N HIS A 71 5.44 -20.13 -8.60
CA HIS A 71 5.52 -20.81 -9.89
C HIS A 71 5.02 -19.92 -11.03
N PRO A 72 5.64 -19.96 -12.23
CA PRO A 72 5.11 -19.26 -13.39
C PRO A 72 3.65 -19.63 -13.68
N GLY A 73 2.82 -18.62 -13.93
CA GLY A 73 1.37 -18.76 -14.13
C GLY A 73 0.53 -18.64 -12.85
N GLU A 74 1.15 -18.63 -11.67
CA GLU A 74 0.47 -18.41 -10.40
C GLU A 74 -0.10 -16.97 -10.32
N LYS A 75 -1.29 -16.82 -9.75
CA LYS A 75 -1.95 -15.52 -9.59
C LYS A 75 -1.77 -15.01 -8.18
N LEU A 76 -1.07 -13.89 -8.04
CA LEU A 76 -0.83 -13.22 -6.78
C LEU A 76 -1.63 -11.91 -6.72
N VAL A 77 -2.20 -11.63 -5.56
CA VAL A 77 -2.77 -10.35 -5.19
C VAL A 77 -1.64 -9.49 -4.64
N LEU A 78 -1.40 -8.37 -5.29
CA LEU A 78 -0.45 -7.32 -4.91
C LEU A 78 -1.21 -6.10 -4.35
N PRO A 79 -0.56 -5.21 -3.59
CA PRO A 79 -1.15 -3.96 -3.11
C PRO A 79 -1.46 -2.98 -4.25
#